data_AF-A0A2E9WH93-F1
#
_entry.id   AF-A0A2E9WH93-F1
#
_cell.length_a   1.000
_cell.length_b   1.000
_cell.length_c   1.000
_cell.angle_alpha   90.00
_cell.angle_beta   90.00
_cell.angle_gamma   90.00
#
_symmetry.space_group_name_H-M   'P 1'
#
loop_
_entity.id
_entity.type
_entity.pdbx_description
1 polymer ?
#
loop_
_entity_poly.entity_id
_entity_poly.type
_entity_poly.pdbx_seq_one_letter_code
_entity_poly.pdbx_strand_id
1 'polypeptide(L)'
;MPSAIVTKRDMWAPNMVKSMQLLEAVLKEQDRATIMDPRGGFVPSCPRLIAVVLLKGDSGRHYRLSIRDMDDTGLHCSFTVEGARWRTDLLRPYKTGAAVASLCLQSTQHDLPAGDRAVTLVLSLLRDRQTAMRIPLLGQFIAADRALLKNIGMFTDEGPMPDFDEPDEFDFPPMEIEPEEFEFPGDEDEHEDPHEWTMLDELWHAPPAQPPVDATAEASQPEDPPTQEQILLRAADEAADVGLEHIAEALRALA
;
A
#
# COMPACT_ATOMS: atom_id res chain seq x y z
N MET A 1 -21.98 -20.09 13.42
CA MET A 1 -21.20 -20.65 14.55
C MET A 1 -19.95 -19.80 14.71
N PRO A 2 -19.44 -19.54 15.93
CA PRO A 2 -18.21 -18.78 16.08
C PRO A 2 -17.06 -19.56 15.43
N SER A 3 -16.52 -19.01 14.36
CA SER A 3 -15.35 -19.56 13.67
C SER A 3 -14.16 -19.47 14.62
N ALA A 4 -13.57 -20.61 14.97
CA ALA A 4 -12.42 -20.66 15.87
C ALA A 4 -11.12 -20.71 15.08
N ILE A 5 -10.10 -20.00 15.56
CA ILE A 5 -8.73 -20.13 15.06
C ILE A 5 -8.15 -21.46 15.54
N VAL A 6 -7.36 -22.12 14.70
CA VAL A 6 -6.56 -23.26 15.15
C VAL A 6 -5.40 -22.74 16.00
N THR A 7 -5.49 -22.89 17.31
CA THR A 7 -4.46 -22.40 18.25
C THR A 7 -3.49 -23.46 18.73
N LYS A 8 -3.72 -24.74 18.41
CA LYS A 8 -2.84 -25.85 18.73
C LYS A 8 -2.90 -26.95 17.67
N ARG A 9 -1.74 -27.52 17.33
CA ARG A 9 -1.58 -28.79 16.60
C ARG A 9 -0.47 -29.60 17.27
N ASP A 10 -0.49 -30.92 17.10
CA ASP A 10 0.44 -31.82 17.81
C ASP A 10 1.91 -31.61 17.44
N MET A 11 2.19 -31.17 16.21
CA MET A 11 3.56 -30.90 15.74
C MET A 11 4.05 -29.46 15.97
N TRP A 12 3.20 -28.57 16.50
CA TRP A 12 3.58 -27.17 16.69
C TRP A 12 4.48 -27.00 17.91
N ALA A 13 5.55 -26.24 17.72
CA ALA A 13 6.44 -25.87 18.81
C ALA A 13 5.71 -25.02 19.87
N PRO A 14 6.11 -25.08 21.16
CA PRO A 14 5.41 -24.37 22.24
C PRO A 14 5.32 -22.84 22.07
N ASN A 15 6.34 -22.24 21.45
CA ASN A 15 6.35 -20.81 21.09
C ASN A 15 5.28 -20.49 20.03
N MET A 16 5.09 -21.35 19.03
CA MET A 16 4.05 -21.21 18.02
C MET A 16 2.66 -21.25 18.67
N VAL A 17 2.39 -22.22 19.53
CA VAL A 17 1.11 -22.31 20.28
C VAL A 17 0.84 -21.03 21.09
N LYS A 18 1.84 -20.53 21.82
CA LYS A 18 1.72 -19.27 22.57
C LYS A 18 1.42 -18.08 21.66
N SER A 19 2.11 -17.96 20.52
CA SER A 19 1.89 -16.87 19.56
C SER A 19 0.48 -16.92 18.94
N MET A 20 -0.04 -18.10 18.68
CA MET A 20 -1.41 -18.27 18.15
C MET A 20 -2.47 -17.96 19.20
N GLN A 21 -2.21 -18.27 20.47
CA GLN A 21 -3.06 -17.84 21.58
C GLN A 21 -3.05 -16.31 21.75
N LEU A 22 -1.88 -15.67 21.57
CA LEU A 22 -1.78 -14.21 21.55
C LEU A 22 -2.62 -13.62 20.41
N LEU A 23 -2.53 -14.18 19.20
CA LEU A 23 -3.37 -13.77 18.07
C LEU A 23 -4.86 -13.88 18.41
N GLU A 24 -5.29 -15.00 18.98
CA GLU A 24 -6.69 -15.19 19.40
C GLU A 24 -7.12 -14.15 20.44
N ALA A 25 -6.27 -13.85 21.43
CA ALA A 25 -6.54 -12.86 22.46
C ALA A 25 -6.68 -11.45 21.87
N VAL A 26 -5.73 -11.03 21.03
CA VAL A 26 -5.78 -9.74 20.33
C VAL A 26 -7.06 -9.62 19.50
N LEU A 27 -7.41 -10.65 18.74
CA LEU A 27 -8.61 -10.62 17.89
C LEU A 27 -9.91 -10.56 18.69
N LYS A 28 -9.95 -11.08 19.93
CA LYS A 28 -11.12 -10.95 20.81
C LYS A 28 -11.29 -9.55 21.38
N GLU A 29 -10.18 -8.82 21.57
CA GLU A 29 -10.21 -7.43 22.07
C GLU A 29 -10.59 -6.43 20.97
N GLN A 30 -10.37 -6.77 19.70
CA GLN A 30 -10.65 -5.87 18.57
C GLN A 30 -12.08 -6.06 18.03
N ASP A 31 -12.93 -5.06 18.18
CA ASP A 31 -14.31 -5.01 17.66
C ASP A 31 -14.38 -5.01 16.12
N ARG A 32 -13.31 -4.57 15.47
CA ARG A 32 -13.18 -4.44 14.01
C ARG A 32 -12.51 -5.63 13.34
N ALA A 33 -12.26 -6.70 14.10
CA ALA A 33 -11.76 -7.96 13.60
C ALA A 33 -12.85 -9.03 13.71
N THR A 34 -12.95 -9.89 12.69
CA THR A 34 -13.89 -11.03 12.70
C THR A 34 -13.18 -12.26 12.17
N ILE A 35 -13.22 -13.37 12.92
CA ILE A 35 -12.69 -14.65 12.47
C ILE A 35 -13.72 -15.32 11.56
N MET A 36 -13.32 -15.65 10.34
CA MET A 36 -14.16 -16.31 9.35
C MET A 36 -13.96 -17.82 9.38
N ASP A 37 -15.05 -18.55 9.09
CA ASP A 37 -14.98 -19.99 8.91
C ASP A 37 -14.40 -20.28 7.52
N PRO A 38 -13.24 -20.95 7.43
CA PRO A 38 -12.63 -21.31 6.14
C PRO A 38 -13.54 -22.20 5.27
N ARG A 39 -14.53 -22.89 5.86
CA ARG A 39 -15.49 -23.74 5.14
C ARG A 39 -16.59 -22.94 4.43
N GLY A 40 -16.64 -21.63 4.62
CA GLY A 40 -17.65 -20.76 4.01
C GLY A 40 -17.52 -20.55 2.49
N GLY A 41 -16.50 -21.13 1.83
CA GLY A 41 -16.30 -21.03 0.38
C GLY A 41 -15.76 -19.67 -0.11
N PHE A 42 -15.37 -18.79 0.81
CA PHE A 42 -14.83 -17.46 0.51
C PHE A 42 -13.35 -17.50 0.13
N VAL A 43 -12.63 -18.49 0.65
CA VAL A 43 -11.22 -18.77 0.39
C VAL A 43 -11.15 -20.20 -0.18
N PRO A 44 -10.24 -20.50 -1.14
CA PRO A 44 -10.04 -21.86 -1.61
C PRO A 44 -9.83 -22.82 -0.42
N SER A 45 -10.59 -23.91 -0.39
CA SER A 45 -10.51 -24.90 0.68
C SER A 45 -9.20 -25.67 0.58
N CYS A 46 -8.13 -25.11 1.14
CA CYS A 46 -6.81 -25.73 1.18
C CYS A 46 -6.62 -26.50 2.50
N PRO A 47 -6.00 -27.70 2.49
CA PRO A 47 -5.85 -28.56 3.67
C PRO A 47 -4.97 -28.01 4.80
N ARG A 48 -4.43 -26.79 4.67
CA ARG A 48 -3.49 -26.19 5.64
C ARG A 48 -3.83 -24.77 6.08
N LEU A 49 -5.10 -24.37 5.92
CA LEU A 49 -5.58 -23.07 6.38
C LEU A 49 -5.68 -23.05 7.91
N ILE A 50 -4.96 -22.15 8.55
CA ILE A 50 -4.92 -21.97 10.01
C ILE A 50 -6.05 -21.05 10.46
N ALA A 51 -6.16 -19.90 9.79
CA ALA A 51 -7.14 -18.87 10.12
C ALA A 51 -7.44 -17.99 8.90
N VAL A 52 -8.66 -17.46 8.86
CA VAL A 52 -9.05 -16.36 7.98
C VAL A 52 -9.62 -15.27 8.87
N VAL A 53 -9.03 -14.08 8.80
CA VAL A 53 -9.40 -12.94 9.62
C VAL A 53 -9.86 -11.82 8.71
N LEU A 54 -11.03 -11.27 8.99
CA LEU A 54 -11.59 -10.13 8.30
C LEU A 54 -11.43 -8.90 9.19
N LEU A 55 -10.82 -7.86 8.65
CA LEU A 55 -10.50 -6.63 9.36
C LEU A 55 -11.16 -5.43 8.68
N LYS A 56 -11.42 -4.38 9.46
CA LYS A 56 -11.80 -3.05 8.95
C LYS A 56 -10.76 -2.05 9.42
N GLY A 57 -10.00 -1.45 8.50
CA GLY A 57 -9.00 -0.42 8.81
C GLY A 57 -9.61 0.97 9.05
N ASP A 58 -8.81 1.88 9.61
CA ASP A 58 -9.22 3.24 10.01
C ASP A 58 -9.61 4.10 8.80
N SER A 59 -9.10 3.74 7.63
CA SER A 59 -9.50 4.31 6.34
C SER A 59 -10.93 3.92 5.93
N GLY A 60 -11.53 2.93 6.60
CA GLY A 60 -12.80 2.33 6.21
C GLY A 60 -12.67 1.20 5.19
N ARG A 61 -11.46 0.90 4.70
CA ARG A 61 -11.19 -0.26 3.84
C ARG A 61 -11.30 -1.57 4.63
N HIS A 62 -11.61 -2.64 3.91
CA HIS A 62 -11.73 -3.97 4.47
C HIS A 62 -10.57 -4.85 3.99
N TYR A 63 -10.09 -5.71 4.88
CA TYR A 63 -8.98 -6.62 4.59
C TYR A 63 -9.32 -8.04 5.00
N ARG A 64 -8.86 -9.01 4.21
CA ARG A 64 -8.90 -10.43 4.54
C ARG A 64 -7.47 -10.94 4.67
N LEU A 65 -7.11 -11.37 5.87
CA LEU A 65 -5.83 -12.02 6.16
C LEU A 65 -6.07 -13.53 6.21
N SER A 66 -5.42 -14.26 5.31
CA SER A 66 -5.41 -15.72 5.30
C SER A 66 -4.04 -16.22 5.74
N ILE A 67 -4.03 -17.08 6.76
CA ILE A 67 -2.81 -17.67 7.32
C ILE A 67 -2.79 -19.16 6.96
N ARG A 68 -1.77 -19.60 6.23
CA ARG A 68 -1.62 -20.99 5.81
C ARG A 68 -0.31 -21.58 6.33
N ASP A 69 -0.40 -22.77 6.90
CA ASP A 69 0.76 -23.60 7.21
C ASP A 69 1.24 -24.26 5.90
N MET A 70 2.53 -24.22 5.56
CA MET A 70 3.01 -24.83 4.31
C MET A 70 3.52 -26.26 4.54
N ASP A 71 3.91 -26.60 5.77
CA ASP A 71 4.60 -27.85 6.09
C ASP A 71 4.04 -28.56 7.35
N ASP A 72 2.96 -28.03 7.94
CA ASP A 72 2.30 -28.55 9.15
C ASP A 72 3.17 -28.50 10.42
N THR A 73 4.34 -27.85 10.34
CA THR A 73 5.22 -27.59 11.50
C THR A 73 4.89 -26.27 12.17
N GLY A 74 4.19 -25.37 11.48
CA GLY A 74 3.92 -24.00 11.92
C GLY A 74 5.10 -23.04 11.78
N LEU A 75 6.26 -23.51 11.29
CA LEU A 75 7.44 -22.68 11.02
C LEU A 75 7.34 -21.98 9.67
N HIS A 76 6.89 -22.70 8.64
CA HIS A 76 6.72 -22.16 7.30
C HIS A 76 5.27 -21.75 7.05
N CYS A 77 4.84 -20.65 7.65
CA CYS A 77 3.52 -20.07 7.38
C CYS A 77 3.56 -19.01 6.29
N SER A 78 2.64 -19.08 5.33
CA SER A 78 2.36 -18.02 4.35
C SER A 78 1.19 -17.14 4.79
N PHE A 79 1.31 -15.84 4.50
CA PHE A 79 0.27 -14.86 4.72
C PHE A 79 -0.18 -14.31 3.39
N THR A 80 -1.50 -14.24 3.21
CA THR A 80 -2.10 -13.58 2.06
C THR A 80 -3.02 -12.50 2.58
N VAL A 81 -2.77 -11.26 2.17
CA VAL A 81 -3.59 -10.11 2.53
C VAL A 81 -4.33 -9.67 1.28
N GLU A 82 -5.66 -9.65 1.33
CA GLU A 82 -6.49 -9.15 0.26
C GLU A 82 -7.26 -7.93 0.77
N GLY A 83 -7.33 -6.89 -0.05
CA GLY A 83 -7.99 -5.64 0.26
C GLY A 83 -9.22 -5.43 -0.62
N ALA A 84 -10.29 -4.90 -0.05
CA ALA A 84 -11.43 -4.39 -0.81
C ALA A 84 -12.00 -3.11 -0.20
N ARG A 85 -12.75 -2.36 -1.01
CA ARG A 85 -13.50 -1.20 -0.51
C ARG A 85 -14.65 -1.63 0.39
N TRP A 86 -15.37 -2.68 0.03
CA TRP A 86 -16.55 -3.13 0.75
C TRP A 86 -16.36 -4.54 1.30
N ARG A 87 -16.87 -4.77 2.51
CA ARG A 87 -16.89 -6.09 3.15
C ARG A 87 -17.50 -7.15 2.23
N THR A 88 -18.56 -6.82 1.51
CA THR A 88 -19.27 -7.74 0.61
C THR A 88 -18.40 -8.25 -0.54
N ASP A 89 -17.41 -7.47 -0.99
CA ASP A 89 -16.54 -7.89 -2.09
C ASP A 89 -15.57 -9.01 -1.62
N LEU A 90 -15.08 -8.96 -0.38
CA LEU A 90 -14.26 -10.02 0.23
C LEU A 90 -15.06 -11.27 0.65
N LEU A 91 -16.38 -11.14 0.77
CA LEU A 91 -17.29 -12.23 1.08
C LEU A 91 -17.85 -12.88 -0.19
N ARG A 92 -17.45 -12.44 -1.38
CA ARG A 92 -17.79 -13.15 -2.62
C ARG A 92 -16.78 -14.27 -2.85
N PRO A 93 -17.21 -15.41 -3.43
CA PRO A 93 -16.28 -16.46 -3.83
C PRO A 93 -15.24 -15.93 -4.84
N TYR A 94 -14.01 -16.42 -4.72
CA TYR A 94 -12.83 -15.99 -5.50
C TYR A 94 -13.03 -16.03 -7.03
N LYS A 95 -13.95 -16.86 -7.53
CA LYS A 95 -14.25 -17.01 -8.97
C LYS A 95 -15.11 -15.88 -9.57
N THR A 96 -15.34 -14.80 -8.83
CA THR A 96 -16.11 -13.67 -9.32
C THR A 96 -15.16 -12.49 -9.43
N GLY A 97 -15.20 -11.73 -10.53
CA GLY A 97 -14.46 -10.48 -10.75
C GLY A 97 -14.87 -9.37 -9.76
N ALA A 98 -14.76 -9.68 -8.47
CA ALA A 98 -15.01 -8.83 -7.35
C ALA A 98 -13.90 -7.77 -7.30
N ALA A 99 -14.24 -6.59 -6.79
CA ALA A 99 -13.29 -5.49 -6.65
C ALA A 99 -12.37 -5.73 -5.44
N VAL A 100 -11.54 -6.76 -5.54
CA VAL A 100 -10.61 -7.25 -4.53
C VAL A 100 -9.23 -7.28 -5.16
N ALA A 101 -8.24 -6.72 -4.47
CA ALA A 101 -6.85 -6.80 -4.89
C ALA A 101 -6.02 -7.50 -3.81
N SER A 102 -5.05 -8.31 -4.23
CA SER A 102 -4.02 -8.84 -3.35
C SER A 102 -3.05 -7.73 -2.95
N LEU A 103 -2.67 -7.67 -1.68
CA LEU A 103 -1.69 -6.74 -1.16
C LEU A 103 -0.44 -7.53 -0.79
N CYS A 104 0.68 -7.22 -1.44
CA CYS A 104 1.99 -7.83 -1.12
C CYS A 104 2.56 -7.26 0.19
N LEU A 105 1.86 -7.54 1.30
CA LEU A 105 2.24 -7.11 2.64
C LEU A 105 2.78 -8.31 3.42
N GLN A 106 4.03 -8.20 3.85
CA GLN A 106 4.67 -9.18 4.71
C GLN A 106 5.20 -8.49 5.97
N SER A 107 5.25 -9.25 7.07
CA SER A 107 5.94 -8.79 8.27
C SER A 107 7.44 -8.80 8.01
N THR A 108 8.14 -7.71 8.35
CA THR A 108 9.60 -7.61 8.26
C THR A 108 10.32 -8.49 9.27
N GLN A 109 9.59 -9.06 10.25
CA GLN A 109 10.12 -9.90 11.31
C GLN A 109 9.92 -11.38 10.97
N HIS A 110 10.69 -11.88 10.02
CA HIS A 110 10.58 -13.26 9.53
C HIS A 110 10.90 -14.31 10.61
N ASP A 111 11.75 -13.96 11.58
CA ASP A 111 12.17 -14.83 12.69
C ASP A 111 11.10 -15.05 13.76
N LEU A 112 10.04 -14.23 13.75
CA LEU A 112 8.96 -14.37 14.73
C LEU A 112 8.04 -15.54 14.37
N PRO A 113 7.47 -16.21 15.41
CA PRO A 113 6.41 -17.17 15.22
C PRO A 113 5.25 -16.59 14.41
N ALA A 114 4.56 -17.44 13.64
CA ALA A 114 3.55 -16.98 12.71
C ALA A 114 2.39 -16.22 13.37
N GLY A 115 2.03 -16.55 14.62
CA GLY A 115 1.04 -15.81 15.38
C GLY A 115 1.44 -14.36 15.67
N ASP A 116 2.71 -14.13 16.04
CA ASP A 116 3.22 -12.79 16.33
C ASP A 116 3.30 -11.95 15.05
N ARG A 117 3.74 -12.56 13.95
CA ARG A 117 3.73 -11.91 12.62
C ARG A 117 2.30 -11.54 12.19
N ALA A 118 1.34 -12.43 12.43
CA ALA A 118 -0.07 -12.17 12.16
C ALA A 118 -0.61 -11.02 13.02
N VAL A 119 -0.28 -10.97 14.31
CA VAL A 119 -0.65 -9.87 15.20
C VAL A 119 -0.11 -8.54 14.68
N THR A 120 1.17 -8.50 14.29
CA THR A 120 1.79 -7.30 13.71
C THR A 120 1.05 -6.84 12.45
N LEU A 121 0.72 -7.77 11.54
CA LEU A 121 -0.08 -7.45 10.35
C LEU A 121 -1.48 -6.95 10.71
N VAL A 122 -2.18 -7.63 11.61
CA VAL A 122 -3.53 -7.25 12.05
C VAL A 122 -3.53 -5.84 12.63
N LEU A 123 -2.63 -5.53 13.56
CA LEU A 123 -2.56 -4.21 14.19
C LEU A 123 -2.18 -3.12 13.19
N SER A 124 -1.28 -3.43 12.24
CA SER A 124 -0.88 -2.49 11.18
C SER A 124 -2.03 -2.20 10.21
N LEU A 125 -2.83 -3.21 9.85
CA LEU A 125 -4.00 -3.06 8.98
C LEU A 125 -5.19 -2.39 9.68
N LEU A 126 -5.34 -2.55 10.99
CA LEU A 126 -6.33 -1.80 11.76
C LEU A 126 -6.04 -0.30 11.71
N ARG A 127 -4.75 0.09 11.81
CA ARG A 127 -4.26 1.47 11.69
C ARG A 127 -3.74 1.79 10.29
N ASP A 128 -4.43 1.30 9.27
CA ASP A 128 -3.97 1.38 7.87
C ASP A 128 -3.62 2.79 7.39
N ARG A 129 -4.30 3.85 7.84
CA ARG A 129 -3.94 5.24 7.48
C ARG A 129 -2.55 5.62 7.97
N GLN A 130 -2.20 5.24 9.20
CA GLN A 130 -0.87 5.48 9.74
C GLN A 130 0.16 4.61 9.05
N THR A 131 -0.18 3.34 8.79
CA THR A 131 0.69 2.39 8.09
C THR A 131 0.95 2.82 6.64
N ALA A 132 -0.04 3.41 5.96
CA ALA A 132 0.06 3.91 4.59
C ALA A 132 1.05 5.08 4.44
N MET A 133 1.27 5.87 5.50
CA MET A 133 2.33 6.89 5.49
C MET A 133 3.73 6.29 5.39
N ARG A 134 3.88 4.99 5.74
CA ARG A 134 5.17 4.26 5.72
C ARG A 134 5.26 3.27 4.58
N ILE A 135 4.11 2.77 4.10
CA ILE A 135 4.01 1.74 3.07
C ILE A 135 3.22 2.33 1.90
N PRO A 136 3.89 2.86 0.87
CA PRO A 136 3.25 3.53 -0.26
C PRO A 136 2.18 2.68 -0.96
N LEU A 137 2.42 1.38 -1.14
CA LEU A 137 1.46 0.46 -1.78
C LEU A 137 0.12 0.40 -1.03
N LEU A 138 0.15 0.50 0.31
CA LEU A 138 -1.07 0.54 1.11
C LEU A 138 -1.78 1.90 0.94
N GLY A 139 -1.02 2.98 0.79
CA GLY A 139 -1.57 4.30 0.44
C GLY A 139 -2.27 4.30 -0.91
N GLN A 140 -1.65 3.71 -1.93
CA GLN A 140 -2.23 3.54 -3.27
C GLN A 140 -3.55 2.74 -3.19
N PHE A 141 -3.56 1.61 -2.48
CA PHE A 141 -4.77 0.82 -2.28
C PHE A 141 -5.88 1.61 -1.54
N ILE A 142 -5.54 2.36 -0.50
CA ILE A 142 -6.51 3.18 0.25
C ILE A 142 -7.10 4.28 -0.63
N ALA A 143 -6.30 4.87 -1.53
CA ALA A 143 -6.76 5.87 -2.49
C ALA A 143 -7.57 5.26 -3.65
N ALA A 144 -7.26 4.02 -4.06
CA ALA A 144 -7.88 3.39 -5.21
C ALA A 144 -9.39 3.20 -5.07
N ASP A 145 -10.14 3.61 -6.10
CA ASP A 145 -11.57 3.40 -6.14
C ASP A 145 -11.96 1.95 -6.45
N ARG A 146 -13.21 1.61 -6.11
CA ARG A 146 -13.73 0.25 -6.32
C ARG A 146 -13.68 -0.19 -7.78
N ALA A 147 -13.82 0.75 -8.73
CA ALA A 147 -13.70 0.44 -10.16
C ALA A 147 -12.29 0.02 -10.54
N LEU A 148 -11.27 0.72 -10.01
CA LEU A 148 -9.85 0.39 -10.24
C LEU A 148 -9.49 -0.96 -9.64
N LEU A 149 -10.00 -1.28 -8.45
CA LEU A 149 -9.77 -2.58 -7.79
C LEU A 149 -10.30 -3.80 -8.57
N LYS A 150 -11.12 -3.61 -9.62
CA LYS A 150 -11.52 -4.71 -10.49
C LYS A 150 -10.48 -5.06 -11.55
N ASN A 151 -9.64 -4.08 -11.90
CA ASN A 151 -8.66 -4.20 -12.97
C ASN A 151 -7.24 -4.44 -12.41
N ILE A 152 -7.10 -4.41 -11.09
CA ILE A 152 -5.83 -4.60 -10.38
C ILE A 152 -5.93 -5.92 -9.64
N GLY A 153 -5.15 -6.91 -10.06
CA GLY A 153 -5.05 -8.19 -9.36
C GLY A 153 -4.23 -8.06 -8.08
N MET A 154 -3.15 -7.28 -8.12
CA MET A 154 -2.26 -7.11 -6.97
C MET A 154 -1.60 -5.74 -6.89
N PHE A 155 -1.37 -5.25 -5.67
CA PHE A 155 -0.49 -4.13 -5.38
C PHE A 155 0.86 -4.66 -4.90
N THR A 156 1.91 -4.37 -5.65
CA THR A 156 3.31 -4.62 -5.30
C THR A 156 3.99 -3.33 -4.82
N ASP A 157 5.25 -3.44 -4.45
CA ASP A 157 6.14 -2.31 -4.21
C ASP A 157 6.44 -1.49 -5.48
N GLU A 158 6.50 -2.16 -6.64
CA GLU A 158 6.64 -1.53 -7.95
C GLU A 158 5.36 -0.83 -8.44
N GLY A 159 4.18 -1.26 -7.98
CA GLY A 159 2.91 -0.62 -8.27
C GLY A 159 1.72 -1.58 -8.43
N PRO A 160 0.57 -1.09 -8.92
CA PRO A 160 -0.58 -1.94 -9.22
C PRO A 160 -0.34 -2.77 -10.49
N MET A 161 -0.47 -4.08 -10.38
CA MET A 161 -0.35 -5.06 -11.46
C MET A 161 -1.75 -5.64 -11.76
N PRO A 162 -2.15 -5.75 -13.04
CA PRO A 162 -3.41 -6.40 -13.42
C PRO A 162 -3.42 -7.89 -13.05
N ASP A 163 -4.61 -8.47 -12.97
CA ASP A 163 -4.76 -9.92 -12.79
C ASP A 163 -4.49 -10.61 -14.13
N PHE A 164 -3.58 -11.58 -14.18
CA PHE A 164 -3.19 -12.26 -15.43
C PHE A 164 -4.06 -13.49 -15.74
N ASP A 165 -5.22 -13.61 -15.10
CA ASP A 165 -6.12 -14.78 -15.18
C ASP A 165 -7.16 -14.68 -16.34
N GLU A 166 -6.88 -13.90 -17.39
CA GLU A 166 -7.62 -14.00 -18.66
C GLU A 166 -6.86 -14.95 -19.63
N PRO A 167 -7.38 -16.15 -19.92
CA PRO A 167 -7.00 -16.90 -21.12
C PRO A 167 -7.70 -16.32 -22.35
N ASP A 168 -7.81 -15.00 -22.47
CA ASP A 168 -8.33 -14.36 -23.66
C ASP A 168 -7.14 -14.10 -24.59
N GLU A 169 -7.10 -14.89 -25.66
CA GLU A 169 -6.39 -14.70 -26.92
C GLU A 169 -5.50 -13.45 -26.96
N PHE A 170 -4.25 -13.61 -26.53
CA PHE A 170 -3.19 -12.75 -27.05
C PHE A 170 -2.98 -13.16 -28.51
N ASP A 171 -3.84 -12.65 -29.39
CA ASP A 171 -3.72 -12.76 -30.84
C ASP A 171 -2.54 -11.87 -31.25
N PHE A 172 -1.32 -12.36 -31.01
CA PHE A 172 -0.16 -11.88 -31.74
C PHE A 172 -0.45 -12.24 -33.20
N PRO A 173 -0.69 -11.27 -34.11
CA PRO A 173 -0.72 -11.60 -35.52
C PRO A 173 0.63 -12.26 -35.84
N PRO A 174 0.65 -13.43 -36.49
CA PRO A 174 1.90 -14.10 -36.79
C PRO A 174 2.76 -13.13 -37.61
N MET A 175 3.86 -12.65 -37.02
CA MET A 175 4.90 -12.01 -37.80
C MET A 175 5.51 -13.09 -38.68
N GLU A 176 5.08 -13.13 -39.94
CA GLU A 176 5.77 -13.82 -41.02
C GLU A 176 7.14 -13.14 -41.21
N ILE A 177 8.12 -13.57 -40.41
CA ILE A 177 9.52 -13.18 -40.60
C ILE A 177 10.07 -14.14 -41.66
N GLU A 178 10.14 -13.66 -42.91
CA GLU A 178 10.98 -14.29 -43.93
C GLU A 178 12.45 -14.21 -43.45
N PRO A 179 13.23 -15.30 -43.53
CA PRO A 179 14.57 -15.35 -42.99
C PRO A 179 15.56 -14.70 -43.97
N GLU A 180 15.54 -13.37 -44.07
CA GLU A 180 16.61 -12.61 -44.71
C GLU A 180 17.36 -11.79 -43.65
N GLU A 181 18.53 -12.33 -43.29
CA GLU A 181 19.71 -11.64 -42.74
C GLU A 181 19.46 -10.52 -41.71
N PHE A 182 19.07 -10.89 -40.49
CA PHE A 182 19.26 -10.01 -39.33
C PHE A 182 20.73 -10.11 -38.88
N GLU A 183 21.58 -9.24 -39.44
CA GLU A 183 22.93 -9.00 -38.94
C GLU A 183 22.83 -8.46 -37.51
N PHE A 184 23.25 -9.25 -36.53
CA PHE A 184 23.51 -8.75 -35.17
C PHE A 184 24.67 -7.76 -35.24
N PRO A 185 24.50 -6.46 -34.93
CA PRO A 185 25.64 -5.63 -34.61
C PRO A 185 26.22 -6.16 -33.30
N GLY A 186 27.50 -6.51 -33.32
CA GLY A 186 28.21 -7.07 -32.18
C GLY A 186 28.27 -6.12 -31.00
N ASP A 187 28.52 -6.71 -29.83
CA ASP A 187 28.76 -6.03 -28.56
C ASP A 187 29.76 -4.87 -28.73
N GLU A 188 29.26 -3.63 -28.71
CA GLU A 188 30.07 -2.43 -28.51
C GLU A 188 29.63 -1.81 -27.18
N ASP A 189 30.58 -1.75 -26.23
CA ASP A 189 30.42 -1.21 -24.88
C ASP A 189 29.77 0.19 -24.88
N GLU A 190 28.46 0.27 -24.61
CA GLU A 190 27.78 1.52 -24.28
C GLU A 190 28.31 2.03 -22.93
N HIS A 191 29.26 2.97 -22.98
CA HIS A 191 29.53 3.83 -21.84
C HIS A 191 28.26 4.65 -21.56
N GLU A 192 27.55 4.32 -20.48
CA GLU A 192 26.50 5.17 -19.91
C GLU A 192 27.11 6.56 -19.62
N ASP A 193 26.75 7.56 -20.43
CA ASP A 193 27.10 8.96 -20.17
C ASP A 193 26.33 9.41 -18.91
N PRO A 194 27.00 9.76 -17.80
CA PRO A 194 26.33 10.13 -16.54
C PRO A 194 25.48 11.41 -16.60
N HIS A 195 25.32 12.01 -17.78
CA HIS A 195 24.62 13.27 -18.00
C HIS A 195 23.48 13.23 -19.03
N GLU A 196 23.02 12.05 -19.47
CA GLU A 196 21.73 11.96 -20.18
C GLU A 196 20.56 12.17 -19.20
N TRP A 197 20.20 13.42 -18.99
CA TRP A 197 18.91 13.81 -18.45
C TRP A 197 17.83 13.43 -19.46
N THR A 198 17.07 12.39 -19.17
CA THR A 198 15.95 11.99 -20.03
C THR A 198 14.81 13.02 -19.92
N MET A 199 14.06 13.18 -21.01
CA MET A 199 12.88 14.06 -21.10
C MET A 199 11.82 13.77 -20.00
N LEU A 200 11.91 12.59 -19.37
CA LEU A 200 11.05 12.16 -18.27
C LEU A 200 11.45 12.78 -16.92
N ASP A 201 12.75 12.99 -16.68
CA ASP A 201 13.28 13.61 -15.46
C ASP A 201 12.96 15.11 -15.38
N GLU A 202 12.97 15.81 -16.53
CA GLU A 202 12.53 17.21 -16.60
C GLU A 202 11.07 17.38 -16.21
N LEU A 203 10.20 16.39 -16.50
CA LEU A 203 8.78 16.45 -16.17
C LEU A 203 8.52 16.24 -14.67
N TRP A 204 9.34 15.43 -14.00
CA TRP A 204 9.20 15.13 -12.57
C TRP A 204 9.78 16.24 -11.69
N HIS A 205 10.74 17.01 -12.21
CA HIS A 205 11.37 18.14 -11.53
C HIS A 205 10.87 19.53 -11.98
N ALA A 206 9.94 19.59 -12.94
CA ALA A 206 9.32 20.83 -13.37
C ALA A 206 8.60 21.54 -12.20
N PRO A 207 8.91 22.83 -11.93
CA PRO A 207 8.12 23.62 -10.99
C PRO A 207 6.65 23.66 -11.46
N PRO A 208 5.68 23.67 -10.54
CA PRO A 208 4.27 23.72 -10.91
C PRO A 208 4.00 24.95 -11.78
N ALA A 209 3.32 24.74 -12.91
CA ALA A 209 2.97 25.80 -13.85
C ALA A 209 2.16 26.89 -13.13
N GLN A 210 2.70 28.11 -13.10
CA GLN A 210 1.96 29.26 -12.60
C GLN A 210 0.83 29.61 -13.58
N PRO A 211 -0.36 30.00 -13.09
CA PRO A 211 -1.45 30.41 -13.96
C PRO A 211 -1.05 31.66 -14.77
N PRO A 212 -1.60 31.86 -15.97
CA PRO A 212 -1.25 33.00 -16.82
C PRO A 212 -1.68 34.30 -16.14
N VAL A 213 -0.70 35.12 -15.75
CA VAL A 213 -0.90 36.51 -15.37
C VAL A 213 -0.96 37.35 -16.63
N ASP A 214 -2.10 38.01 -16.84
CA ASP A 214 -2.31 39.00 -17.89
C ASP A 214 -1.22 40.06 -17.86
N ALA A 215 -0.64 40.31 -19.04
CA ALA A 215 0.42 41.28 -19.25
C ALA A 215 -0.10 42.72 -19.06
N THR A 216 0.25 43.36 -17.95
CA THR A 216 0.49 44.82 -17.91
C THR A 216 1.30 45.20 -16.67
N ALA A 217 2.25 46.12 -16.87
CA ALA A 217 2.94 46.97 -15.91
C ALA A 217 4.26 46.46 -15.28
N GLU A 218 5.32 47.18 -15.70
CA GLU A 218 6.50 47.59 -14.94
C GLU A 218 7.59 46.55 -14.66
N ALA A 219 8.68 46.70 -15.42
CA ALA A 219 10.00 46.21 -15.06
C ALA A 219 10.45 46.84 -13.74
N SER A 220 10.27 46.12 -12.64
CA SER A 220 10.93 46.40 -11.36
C SER A 220 12.13 45.48 -11.19
N GLN A 221 13.21 46.10 -10.73
CA GLN A 221 14.55 45.55 -10.48
C GLN A 221 14.50 44.30 -9.59
N PRO A 222 15.56 43.45 -9.60
CA PRO A 222 15.64 42.33 -8.67
C PRO A 222 15.57 42.86 -7.22
N GLU A 223 14.45 42.60 -6.53
CA GLU A 223 14.32 42.91 -5.12
C GLU A 223 15.29 42.03 -4.33
N ASP A 224 16.12 42.67 -3.51
CA ASP A 224 16.92 41.99 -2.50
C ASP A 224 16.01 41.11 -1.63
N PRO A 225 16.50 39.94 -1.15
CA PRO A 225 15.70 39.06 -0.31
C PRO A 225 15.16 39.83 0.91
N PRO A 226 13.89 39.62 1.29
CA PRO A 226 13.27 40.37 2.38
C PRO A 226 14.09 40.20 3.66
N THR A 227 14.34 41.31 4.35
CA THR A 227 15.09 41.29 5.60
C THR A 227 14.33 40.51 6.66
N GLN A 228 15.07 39.96 7.63
CA GLN A 228 14.50 39.17 8.71
C GLN A 228 13.36 39.91 9.46
N GLU A 229 13.49 41.22 9.62
CA GLU A 229 12.45 42.08 10.22
C GLU A 229 11.16 42.11 9.39
N GLN A 230 11.25 42.17 8.06
CA GLN A 230 10.08 42.16 7.16
C GLN A 230 9.34 40.81 7.21
N ILE A 231 10.10 39.72 7.34
CA ILE A 231 9.54 38.37 7.48
C ILE A 231 8.79 38.26 8.82
N LEU A 232 9.36 38.78 9.90
CA LEU A 232 8.74 38.73 11.23
C LEU A 232 7.50 39.62 11.34
N LEU A 233 7.51 40.81 10.73
CA LEU A 233 6.34 41.68 10.66
C LEU A 233 5.19 41.02 9.87
N ARG A 234 5.50 40.40 8.71
CA ARG A 234 4.50 39.68 7.92
C ARG A 234 3.90 38.50 8.69
N ALA A 235 4.74 37.73 9.37
CA ALA A 235 4.28 36.61 10.21
C ALA A 235 3.43 37.07 11.40
N ALA A 236 3.69 38.26 11.95
CA ALA A 236 2.89 38.83 13.02
C ALA A 236 1.49 39.25 12.56
N ASP A 237 1.36 39.80 11.36
CA ASP A 237 0.07 40.18 10.80
C ASP A 237 -0.77 38.95 10.44
N GLU A 238 -0.14 37.93 9.84
CA GLU A 238 -0.79 36.63 9.59
C GLU A 238 -1.26 35.96 10.90
N ALA A 239 -0.48 36.05 11.97
CA ALA A 239 -0.85 35.54 13.29
C ALA A 239 -2.03 36.30 13.92
N ALA A 240 -2.13 37.61 13.69
CA ALA A 240 -3.26 38.42 14.15
C ALA A 240 -4.56 38.06 13.41
N ASP A 241 -4.49 37.82 12.10
CA ASP A 241 -5.64 37.46 11.28
C ASP A 241 -6.28 36.10 11.66
N VAL A 242 -5.48 35.18 12.20
CA VAL A 242 -5.95 33.87 12.70
C VAL A 242 -6.27 33.86 14.20
N GLY A 243 -6.25 35.02 14.87
CA GLY A 243 -6.64 35.17 16.27
C GLY A 243 -5.59 34.71 17.29
N LEU A 244 -4.31 34.66 16.92
CA LEU A 244 -3.19 34.28 17.78
C LEU A 244 -2.45 35.53 18.30
N GLU A 245 -3.16 36.39 19.02
CA GLU A 245 -2.67 37.72 19.45
C GLU A 245 -1.35 37.66 20.25
N HIS A 246 -1.21 36.70 21.16
CA HIS A 246 0.02 36.52 21.95
C HIS A 246 1.24 36.16 21.10
N ILE A 247 1.04 35.46 19.97
CA ILE A 247 2.12 35.10 19.04
C ILE A 247 2.43 36.29 18.13
N ALA A 248 1.42 37.03 17.68
CA ALA A 248 1.60 38.26 16.92
C ALA A 248 2.43 39.29 17.70
N GLU A 249 2.15 39.48 18.99
CA GLU A 249 2.93 40.37 19.86
C GLU A 249 4.38 39.90 20.03
N ALA A 250 4.60 38.60 20.22
CA ALA A 250 5.96 38.05 20.35
C ALA A 250 6.77 38.21 19.05
N LEU A 251 6.13 38.04 17.89
CA LEU A 251 6.78 38.22 16.58
C LEU A 251 7.10 39.69 16.30
N ARG A 252 6.23 40.64 16.68
CA ARG A 252 6.53 42.08 16.59
C ARG A 252 7.63 42.54 17.54
N ALA A 253 7.85 41.83 18.66
CA ALA A 253 8.93 42.13 19.59
C ALA A 253 10.30 41.58 19.14
N LEU A 254 10.29 40.63 18.20
CA LEU A 254 11.49 40.03 17.61
C LEU A 254 11.86 40.63 16.24
N ALA A 255 10.90 41.26 15.57
CA ALA A 255 11.08 42.09 14.39
C ALA A 255 11.78 43.41 14.75
#